data_AF-A0AAP6RJV9-F1
#
_entry.id   AF-A0AAP6RJV9-F1
#
_cell.length_a   1.000
_cell.length_b   1.000
_cell.length_c   1.000
_cell.angle_alpha   90.00
_cell.angle_beta   90.00
_cell.angle_gamma   90.00
#
_symmetry.space_group_name_H-M   'P 1'
#
loop_
_entity.id
_entity.type
_entity.pdbx_description
1 polymer ?
#
loop_
_entity_poly.entity_id
_entity_poly.type
_entity_poly.pdbx_seq_one_letter_code
_entity_poly.pdbx_strand_id
1 'polypeptide(L)' 'MRNLTILSEKPSQAAAYASAFEQSTRKKGFYEVKDPIFEGNVYIGVASGKCGFTTVSI' A
#
# COMPACT_ATOMS: atom_id res chain seq x y z
N MET A 1 1.20 -18.44 5.59
CA MET A 1 0.55 -17.47 4.69
C MET A 1 0.75 -16.08 5.27
N ARG A 2 1.43 -15.19 4.57
CA ARG A 2 1.83 -13.87 5.08
C ARG A 2 1.11 -12.78 4.30
N ASN A 3 0.32 -11.95 4.99
CA ASN A 3 -0.36 -10.82 4.39
C ASN A 3 0.44 -9.55 4.69
N LEU A 4 0.69 -8.73 3.68
CA LEU A 4 1.45 -7.49 3.82
C LEU A 4 0.49 -6.31 3.67
N THR A 5 0.47 -5.42 4.65
CA THR A 5 -0.32 -4.18 4.56
C THR A 5 0.63 -3.00 4.60
N ILE A 6 0.60 -2.20 3.55
CA ILE A 6 1.36 -0.96 3.38
C ILE A 6 0.39 0.19 3.65
N LEU A 7 0.68 1.02 4.64
CA LEU A 7 -0.10 2.21 4.95
C LEU A 7 0.68 3.45 4.53
N SER A 8 0.02 4.33 3.79
CA SER A 8 0.57 5.62 3.38
C SER A 8 -0.20 6.77 4.01
N GLU A 9 0.50 7.84 4.38
CA GLU A 9 -0.16 9.04 4.94
C GLU A 9 -0.85 9.85 3.85
N LYS A 10 -0.33 9.76 2.61
CA LYS A 10 -0.84 10.51 1.46
C LYS A 10 -1.46 9.55 0.43
N PRO A 11 -2.62 9.91 -0.15
CA PRO A 11 -3.22 9.12 -1.22
C PRO A 11 -2.35 9.07 -2.47
N SER A 12 -1.58 10.13 -2.76
CA SER A 12 -0.62 10.14 -3.86
C SER A 12 0.51 9.12 -3.66
N GLN A 13 0.94 8.89 -2.41
CA GLN A 13 1.99 7.93 -2.10
C GLN A 13 1.48 6.49 -2.22
N ALA A 14 0.27 6.20 -1.72
CA ALA A 14 -0.36 4.90 -1.92
C ALA A 14 -0.52 4.55 -3.41
N ALA A 15 -0.90 5.54 -4.24
CA ALA A 15 -1.01 5.37 -5.68
C ALA A 15 0.37 5.11 -6.34
N ALA A 16 1.41 5.82 -5.92
CA ALA A 16 2.77 5.63 -6.44
C ALA A 16 3.30 4.21 -6.12
N TYR A 17 3.07 3.71 -4.90
CA TYR A 17 3.42 2.34 -4.56
C TYR A 17 2.60 1.33 -5.37
N ALA A 18 1.28 1.53 -5.49
CA ALA A 18 0.44 0.65 -6.31
C ALA A 18 0.89 0.62 -7.78
N SER A 19 1.37 1.73 -8.33
CA SER A 19 1.91 1.80 -9.69
C SER A 19 3.29 1.18 -9.87
N ALA A 20 4.05 0.98 -8.78
CA ALA A 20 5.34 0.32 -8.84
C ALA A 20 5.22 -1.21 -8.97
N PHE A 21 4.06 -1.78 -8.65
CA PHE A 21 3.76 -3.19 -8.81
C PHE A 21 3.11 -3.46 -10.17
N GLU A 22 3.49 -4.58 -10.81
CA GLU A 22 2.97 -4.96 -12.13
C GLU A 22 1.46 -5.24 -12.11
N GLN A 23 0.95 -5.81 -11.02
CA GLN A 23 -0.48 -6.12 -10.85
C GLN A 23 -1.05 -5.37 -9.65
N SER A 24 -1.70 -4.24 -9.91
CA SER A 24 -2.48 -3.50 -8.92
C SER A 24 -3.95 -3.41 -9.29
N THR A 25 -4.80 -3.70 -8.31
CA THR A 25 -6.25 -3.56 -8.39
C THR A 25 -6.68 -2.49 -7.40
N ARG A 26 -7.23 -1.39 -7.92
CA ARG A 26 -7.81 -0.34 -7.07
C ARG A 26 -9.17 -0.81 -6.53
N LYS A 27 -9.30 -0.91 -5.21
CA LYS A 27 -10.57 -1.15 -4.49
C LYS A 27 -11.03 0.14 -3.81
N LYS A 28 -12.27 0.18 -3.31
CA LYS A 28 -12.79 1.34 -2.58
C LYS A 28 -12.08 1.46 -1.23
N GLY A 29 -11.08 2.35 -1.15
CA GLY A 29 -10.36 2.70 0.09
C GLY A 29 -8.93 2.16 0.21
N PHE A 30 -8.52 1.24 -0.68
CA PHE A 30 -7.18 0.64 -0.69
C PHE A 30 -6.86 0.05 -2.07
N TYR A 31 -5.60 -0.24 -2.34
CA TYR A 31 -5.13 -0.97 -3.51
C TYR A 31 -4.75 -2.38 -3.08
N GLU A 32 -5.15 -3.37 -3.86
CA GLU A 32 -4.73 -4.75 -3.70
C GLU A 32 -3.66 -5.02 -4.75
N VAL A 33 -2.51 -5.49 -4.33
CA VAL A 33 -1.34 -5.75 -5.17
C VAL A 33 -0.90 -7.19 -5.02
N LYS A 34 -0.49 -7.77 -6.14
CA LYS A 34 0.04 -9.13 -6.21
C LYS A 34 1.41 -9.08 -6.84
N ASP A 35 2.38 -9.67 -6.16
CA ASP A 35 3.75 -9.71 -6.62
C ASP A 35 4.38 -11.05 -6.24
N PRO A 36 5.12 -11.72 -7.15
CA PRO A 36 5.78 -12.99 -6.85
C PRO A 36 6.83 -12.91 -5.72
N ILE A 37 7.32 -11.71 -5.38
CA ILE A 37 8.24 -11.48 -4.26
C ILE A 37 7.53 -11.68 -2.91
N PHE A 38 6.23 -11.44 -2.84
CA PHE A 38 5.44 -11.62 -1.63
C PHE A 38 4.55 -12.86 -1.77
N GLU A 39 4.79 -13.89 -0.95
CA GLU A 39 3.98 -15.12 -0.91
C GLU A 39 2.59 -14.91 -0.27
N GLY A 40 1.90 -13.82 -0.62
CA GLY A 40 0.57 -13.47 -0.14
C GLY A 40 0.02 -12.19 -0.71
N ASN A 41 -1.18 -11.81 -0.28
CA ASN A 41 -1.84 -10.60 -0.75
C ASN A 41 -1.21 -9.36 -0.10
N VAL A 42 -0.95 -8.35 -0.92
CA VAL A 42 -0.46 -7.05 -0.45
C VAL A 42 -1.60 -6.03 -0.53
N TYR A 43 -1.79 -5.26 0.53
CA TYR A 43 -2.83 -4.23 0.62
C TYR A 43 -2.19 -2.87 0.87
N ILE A 44 -2.41 -1.90 -0.02
CA ILE A 44 -1.91 -0.53 0.13
C ILE A 44 -3.08 0.39 0.49
N GLY A 45 -3.13 0.85 1.74
CA GLY A 45 -4.16 1.74 2.25
C GLY A 45 -3.64 3.14 2.54
N VAL A 46 -4.54 4.11 2.64
CA VAL A 46 -4.21 5.46 3.11
C VAL A 46 -4.66 5.60 4.57
N ALA A 47 -3.71 5.80 5.47
CA ALA A 47 -3.96 6.12 6.85
C ALA A 47 -4.12 7.65 6.98
N SER A 48 -5.34 8.14 6.78
CA SER A 48 -5.69 9.55 6.99
C SER A 48 -5.84 9.84 8.48
N GLY A 49 -4.75 9.71 9.25
CA GLY A 49 -4.68 10.09 10.65
C GLY A 49 -3.79 11.32 10.80
N LYS A 50 -4.37 12.49 11.07
CA LYS A 50 -3.59 13.59 11.67
C LYS A 50 -3.23 13.20 13.12
N CYS A 51 -2.19 12.40 13.28
CA CYS A 51 -1.41 12.28 14.51
C CYS A 51 0.00 11.94 14.05
N GLY A 52 0.85 12.96 13.99
CA GLY A 52 2.14 12.87 13.32
C GLY A 52 3.04 11.84 13.98
N PHE A 53 3.48 10.83 13.23
CA PHE A 53 4.69 10.07 13.53
C PHE A 53 5.20 9.37 12.26
N THR A 54 6.46 9.66 11.97
CA THR A 54 7.46 8.87 11.23
C THR A 54 7.10 8.37 9.84
N THR A 55 7.43 9.19 8.84
CA THR A 55 7.65 8.77 7.46
C THR A 55 8.69 7.64 7.41
N VAL A 56 8.26 6.43 7.02
CA VAL A 56 9.21 5.41 6.54
C VAL A 56 9.41 5.69 5.06
N SER A 57 10.47 6.45 4.77
CA SER A 57 11.05 6.50 3.43
C SER A 57 11.90 5.25 3.25
N ILE A 58 11.60 4.47 2.22
CA ILE A 58 12.48 3.44 1.69
C ILE A 58 13.55 4.11 0.85
#